data_AF-A0A7C0UTC4-F1
#
_entry.id   AF-A0A7C0UTC4-F1
#
_cell.length_a   1.000
_cell.length_b   1.000
_cell.length_c   1.000
_cell.angle_alpha   90.00
_cell.angle_beta   90.00
_cell.angle_gamma   90.00
#
_symmetry.space_group_name_H-M   'P 1'
#
loop_
_entity.id
_entity.type
_entity.pdbx_description
1 polymer ?
#
loop_
_entity_poly.entity_id
_entity_poly.type
_entity_poly.pdbx_seq_one_letter_code
_entity_poly.pdbx_strand_id
1 'polypeptide(L)'
;KRYEFMGKIMGLSDFDVFRKIVFPLSKKGILTGAIIGWSRAIGEFGATLMIAGATRMKTETLPIYVYLSVSSGNIKFAIGAGVLMVIVAILILFIVRGVIKENAYH
;
A
#
# COMPACT_ATOMS: atom_id res chain seq x y z
N LYS A 1 12.64 23.08 10.77
CA LYS A 1 13.44 24.34 10.76
C LYS A 1 13.47 25.08 12.10
N ARG A 2 12.42 25.77 12.59
CA ARG A 2 12.52 26.52 13.89
C ARG A 2 12.84 25.62 15.09
N TYR A 3 12.23 24.44 15.17
CA TYR A 3 12.51 23.45 16.22
C TYR A 3 13.94 22.86 16.16
N GLU A 4 14.47 22.58 14.97
CA GLU A 4 15.86 22.13 14.80
C GLU A 4 16.87 23.21 15.24
N PHE A 5 16.61 24.47 14.88
CA PHE A 5 17.48 25.60 15.25
C PHE A 5 17.52 25.81 16.76
N MET A 6 16.38 25.73 17.44
CA MET A 6 16.32 25.80 18.91
C MET A 6 17.09 24.64 19.56
N GLY A 7 16.98 23.43 19.00
CA GLY A 7 17.73 22.27 19.50
C GLY A 7 19.25 22.44 19.37
N LYS A 8 19.73 22.98 18.25
CA LYS A 8 21.16 23.27 18.05
C LYS A 8 21.68 24.34 19.00
N ILE A 9 20.92 25.39 19.25
CA ILE A 9 21.29 26.45 20.22
C ILE A 9 21.37 25.89 21.65
N MET A 10 20.56 24.87 21.97
CA MET A 10 20.60 24.15 23.25
C MET A 10 21.73 23.12 23.36
N GLY A 11 22.64 23.05 22.37
CA GLY A 11 23.82 22.18 22.40
C GLY A 11 23.56 20.74 21.95
N LEU A 12 22.41 20.44 21.32
CA LEU A 12 22.16 19.11 20.75
C LEU A 12 23.02 18.88 19.50
N SER A 13 23.58 17.68 19.39
CA SER A 13 24.29 17.22 18.19
C SER A 13 23.33 17.08 17.00
N ASP A 14 23.85 17.12 15.77
CA ASP A 14 23.02 16.94 14.55
C ASP A 14 22.25 15.61 14.55
N PHE A 15 22.84 14.56 15.13
CA PHE A 15 22.20 13.26 15.27
C PHE A 15 21.06 13.29 16.30
N ASP A 16 21.25 13.99 17.42
CA ASP A 16 20.19 14.18 18.42
C ASP A 16 19.02 14.98 17.87
N VAL A 17 19.30 16.06 17.14
CA VAL A 17 18.26 16.87 16.49
C VAL A 17 17.49 16.04 15.46
N PHE A 18 18.19 15.22 14.66
CA PHE A 18 17.54 14.31 13.72
C PHE A 18 16.62 13.33 14.43
N ARG A 19 17.11 12.62 15.45
CA ARG A 19 16.36 11.56 16.13
C ARG A 19 15.22 12.07 17.01
N LYS A 20 15.42 13.19 17.71
CA LYS A 20 14.46 13.73 18.70
C LYS A 20 13.48 14.74 18.12
N ILE A 21 13.83 15.41 17.03
CA ILE A 21 13.00 16.48 16.43
C ILE A 21 12.55 16.07 15.03
N VAL A 22 13.47 15.85 14.09
CA VAL A 22 13.14 15.64 12.68
C VAL A 22 12.37 14.33 12.45
N PHE A 23 12.86 13.22 13.01
CA PHE A 23 12.23 11.91 12.87
C PHE A 23 10.78 11.89 13.39
N PRO A 24 10.48 12.26 14.66
CA PRO A 24 9.10 12.25 15.15
C PRO A 24 8.18 13.24 14.42
N LEU A 25 8.67 14.42 14.04
CA LEU A 25 7.88 15.38 13.24
C LEU A 25 7.58 14.84 11.84
N SER A 26 8.49 14.07 11.25
CA SER A 26 8.35 13.53 9.89
C SER A 26 7.63 12.18 9.83
N LYS A 27 7.33 11.54 10.98
CA LYS A 27 6.69 10.20 11.05
C LYS A 27 5.45 10.09 10.17
N LYS A 28 4.56 11.09 10.21
CA LYS A 28 3.34 11.09 9.39
C LYS A 28 3.66 11.14 7.89
N GLY A 29 4.63 11.96 7.49
CA GLY A 29 5.06 12.05 6.09
C GLY A 29 5.74 10.78 5.59
N ILE A 30 6.59 10.16 6.43
CA ILE A 30 7.23 8.88 6.12
C ILE A 30 6.18 7.77 5.96
N LEU A 31 5.20 7.71 6.86
CA LEU A 31 4.12 6.73 6.77
C LEU A 31 3.31 6.89 5.48
N THR A 32 2.92 8.12 5.13
CA THR A 32 2.24 8.40 3.86
C THR A 32 3.07 7.97 2.66
N GLY A 33 4.36 8.31 2.64
CA GLY A 33 5.29 7.91 1.57
C GLY A 33 5.43 6.39 1.47
N ALA A 34 5.52 5.68 2.60
CA ALA A 34 5.58 4.24 2.66
C ALA A 34 4.30 3.59 2.12
N ILE A 35 3.11 4.10 2.48
CA ILE A 35 1.83 3.60 1.98
C ILE A 35 1.73 3.79 0.47
N ILE A 36 2.12 4.96 -0.06
CA ILE A 36 2.10 5.23 -1.49
C ILE A 36 3.08 4.30 -2.23
N GLY A 37 4.30 4.17 -1.72
CA GLY A 37 5.31 3.27 -2.29
C GLY A 37 4.87 1.80 -2.29
N TRP A 38 4.26 1.35 -1.19
CA TRP A 38 3.70 0.00 -1.09
C TRP A 38 2.54 -0.22 -2.06
N SER A 39 1.64 0.77 -2.19
CA SER A 39 0.54 0.73 -3.17
C SER A 39 1.06 0.62 -4.60
N ARG A 40 2.14 1.35 -4.91
CA ARG A 40 2.84 1.27 -6.21
C ARG A 40 3.43 -0.13 -6.43
N ALA A 41 4.12 -0.68 -5.43
CA ALA A 41 4.72 -2.01 -5.51
C ALA A 41 3.70 -3.13 -5.74
N ILE A 42 2.51 -3.04 -5.14
CA ILE A 42 1.39 -3.97 -5.40
C ILE A 42 0.92 -3.86 -6.86
N GLY A 43 0.88 -2.64 -7.40
CA GLY A 43 0.53 -2.40 -8.80
C GLY A 43 1.54 -2.95 -9.81
N GLU A 44 2.80 -3.14 -9.41
CA GLU A 44 3.87 -3.70 -10.24
C GLU A 44 3.80 -5.24 -10.38
N PHE A 45 2.68 -5.88 -9.99
CA PHE A 45 2.48 -7.32 -10.15
C PHE A 45 2.74 -7.81 -11.59
N GLY A 46 2.46 -6.96 -12.59
CA GLY A 46 2.70 -7.27 -14.00
C GLY A 46 4.18 -7.47 -14.33
N ALA A 47 5.07 -6.63 -13.77
CA ALA A 47 6.51 -6.75 -13.98
C ALA A 47 7.07 -8.02 -13.31
N THR A 48 6.61 -8.34 -12.09
CA THR A 48 6.98 -9.58 -11.39
C THR A 48 6.50 -10.81 -12.15
N LEU A 49 5.26 -10.80 -12.66
CA LEU A 49 4.73 -11.90 -13.48
C LEU A 49 5.56 -12.12 -14.76
N MET A 50 6.02 -11.05 -15.39
CA MET A 50 6.81 -11.13 -16.62
C MET A 50 8.21 -11.74 -16.38
N ILE A 51 8.81 -11.50 -15.20
CA ILE A 51 10.16 -11.98 -14.85
C ILE A 51 10.12 -13.34 -14.16
N ALA A 52 9.25 -13.53 -13.16
CA ALA A 52 9.16 -14.76 -12.38
C ALA A 52 8.32 -15.85 -13.06
N GLY A 53 7.46 -15.46 -14.02
CA GLY A 53 6.46 -16.32 -14.61
C GLY A 53 5.34 -16.68 -13.61
N ALA A 54 4.28 -17.28 -14.13
CA ALA A 54 3.30 -17.98 -13.29
C ALA A 54 2.85 -19.26 -13.98
N THR A 55 2.83 -20.36 -13.22
CA THR A 55 2.33 -21.65 -13.71
C THR A 55 0.88 -21.83 -13.30
N ARG A 56 0.02 -22.13 -14.28
CA ARG A 56 -1.41 -22.35 -14.08
C ARG A 56 -1.62 -23.45 -13.03
N MET A 57 -2.54 -23.26 -12.08
CA MET A 57 -2.90 -24.21 -11.01
C MET A 57 -1.79 -24.61 -9.99
N LYS A 58 -0.62 -23.95 -9.96
CA LYS A 58 0.44 -24.21 -8.94
C LYS A 58 0.81 -22.99 -8.10
N THR A 59 0.98 -21.83 -8.72
CA THR A 59 1.39 -20.57 -8.05
C THR A 59 0.49 -19.40 -8.43
N GLU A 60 -0.80 -19.67 -8.60
CA GLU A 60 -1.77 -18.65 -8.97
C GLU A 60 -2.21 -17.87 -7.73
N THR A 61 -1.84 -16.61 -7.68
CA THR A 61 -2.56 -15.64 -6.84
C THR A 61 -3.80 -15.17 -7.60
N LEU A 62 -4.82 -14.74 -6.86
CA LEU A 62 -6.05 -14.16 -7.41
C LEU A 62 -5.85 -13.20 -8.62
N PRO A 63 -4.89 -12.25 -8.63
CA PRO A 63 -4.63 -11.40 -9.81
C PRO A 63 -3.98 -12.14 -11.00
N ILE A 64 -3.14 -13.14 -10.74
CA ILE A 64 -2.52 -13.99 -11.77
C ILE A 64 -3.59 -14.83 -12.50
N TYR A 65 -4.60 -15.33 -11.77
CA TYR A 65 -5.70 -16.08 -12.37
C TYR A 65 -6.54 -15.22 -13.34
N VAL A 66 -6.85 -13.98 -12.97
CA VAL A 66 -7.55 -13.03 -13.85
C VAL A 66 -6.73 -12.78 -15.11
N TYR A 67 -5.43 -12.49 -14.95
CA TYR A 67 -4.52 -12.24 -16.08
C TYR A 67 -4.41 -13.43 -17.03
N LEU A 68 -4.19 -14.64 -16.51
CA LEU A 68 -4.14 -15.89 -17.30
C LEU A 68 -5.47 -16.17 -18.02
N SER A 69 -6.60 -15.86 -17.38
CA SER A 69 -7.94 -16.05 -17.97
C SER A 69 -8.19 -15.09 -19.14
N VAL A 70 -7.75 -13.83 -19.04
CA VAL A 70 -7.76 -12.87 -20.17
C VAL A 70 -6.82 -13.35 -21.28
N SER A 71 -5.58 -13.70 -20.94
CA SER A 71 -4.55 -14.11 -21.90
C SER A 71 -4.89 -15.42 -22.63
N SER A 72 -5.63 -16.33 -22.00
CA SER A 72 -6.13 -17.57 -22.62
C SER A 72 -7.43 -17.41 -23.41
N GLY A 73 -7.93 -16.18 -23.59
CA GLY A 73 -9.13 -15.90 -24.38
C GLY A 73 -10.46 -16.21 -23.68
N ASN A 74 -10.44 -16.63 -22.41
CA ASN A 74 -11.65 -16.91 -21.64
C ASN A 74 -12.13 -15.65 -20.89
N ILE A 75 -12.59 -14.68 -21.67
CA ILE A 75 -12.96 -13.34 -21.20
C ILE A 75 -14.13 -13.39 -20.21
N LYS A 76 -15.05 -14.35 -20.35
CA LYS A 76 -16.21 -14.50 -19.44
C LYS A 76 -15.79 -14.79 -18.00
N PHE A 77 -14.83 -15.69 -17.80
CA PHE A 77 -14.29 -16.01 -16.48
C PHE A 77 -13.46 -14.86 -15.88
N ALA A 78 -12.67 -14.18 -16.72
CA ALA A 78 -11.90 -13.02 -16.28
C ALA A 78 -12.79 -11.88 -15.76
N ILE A 79 -13.89 -11.58 -16.46
CA ILE A 79 -14.86 -10.57 -16.03
C ILE A 79 -15.50 -10.97 -14.69
N GLY A 80 -15.91 -12.24 -14.54
CA GLY A 80 -16.51 -12.72 -13.28
C GLY A 80 -15.58 -12.56 -12.07
N ALA A 81 -14.32 -12.98 -12.21
CA ALA A 81 -13.31 -12.84 -11.16
C ALA A 81 -12.96 -11.36 -10.88
N GLY A 82 -12.87 -10.52 -11.91
CA GLY A 82 -12.63 -9.09 -11.76
C GLY A 82 -13.77 -8.37 -11.02
N VAL A 83 -15.03 -8.66 -11.37
CA VAL A 83 -16.20 -8.10 -10.68
C VAL A 83 -16.23 -8.53 -9.21
N LEU A 84 -15.94 -9.80 -8.92
CA LEU A 84 -15.85 -10.29 -7.55
C LEU A 84 -14.80 -9.52 -6.73
N MET A 85 -13.62 -9.27 -7.31
CA MET A 85 -12.57 -8.47 -6.65
C MET A 85 -13.04 -7.03 -6.35
N VAL A 86 -13.74 -6.40 -7.29
CA VAL A 86 -14.28 -5.05 -7.09
C VAL A 86 -15.30 -5.03 -5.95
N ILE A 87 -16.20 -6.01 -5.89
CA ILE A 87 -17.18 -6.14 -4.81
C ILE A 87 -16.48 -6.29 -3.46
N VAL A 88 -15.48 -7.17 -3.36
CA VAL A 88 -14.70 -7.37 -2.13
C VAL A 88 -13.99 -6.08 -1.71
N ALA A 89 -13.37 -5.36 -2.66
CA ALA A 89 -12.71 -4.09 -2.37
C ALA A 89 -13.68 -3.03 -1.84
N ILE A 90 -14.87 -2.93 -2.43
CA ILE A 90 -15.93 -2.03 -1.97
C ILE A 90 -16.37 -2.39 -0.56
N LEU A 91 -16.62 -3.67 -0.27
CA LEU A 91 -17.02 -4.14 1.06
C LEU A 91 -15.96 -3.80 2.13
N ILE A 92 -14.68 -4.05 1.84
CA ILE A 92 -13.58 -3.70 2.75
C ILE A 92 -13.54 -2.19 2.98
N LEU A 93 -13.69 -1.38 1.93
CA LEU A 93 -13.74 0.09 2.07
C LEU A 93 -14.89 0.56 2.96
N PHE A 94 -16.06 -0.05 2.83
CA PHE A 94 -17.21 0.27 3.70
C PHE A 94 -16.95 -0.12 5.15
N ILE A 95 -16.38 -1.30 5.40
CA ILE A 95 -16.02 -1.75 6.75
C ILE A 95 -14.99 -0.81 7.38
N VAL A 96 -13.90 -0.51 6.66
CA VAL A 96 -12.84 0.37 7.14
C VAL A 96 -13.38 1.77 7.42
N ARG A 97 -14.22 2.33 6.54
CA ARG A 97 -14.88 3.62 6.80
C ARG A 97 -15.80 3.57 8.02
N GLY A 98 -16.56 2.48 8.21
CA GLY A 98 -17.41 2.28 9.37
C GLY A 98 -16.61 2.28 10.67
N VAL A 99 -15.55 1.47 10.73
CA VAL A 99 -14.67 1.33 11.90
C VAL A 99 -13.94 2.64 12.22
N ILE A 100 -13.38 3.32 11.21
CA ILE A 100 -12.69 4.60 11.42
C ILE A 100 -13.67 5.68 11.91
N LYS A 101 -14.91 5.67 11.41
CA LYS A 101 -15.94 6.60 11.84
C LYS A 101 -16.34 6.35 13.29
N GLU A 102 -16.55 5.09 13.68
CA GLU A 102 -16.87 4.69 15.06
C GLU A 102 -15.76 5.09 16.05
N ASN A 103 -14.49 4.92 15.66
CA ASN A 103 -13.34 5.27 16.48
C ASN A 103 -13.03 6.78 16.57
N ALA A 104 -13.78 7.62 15.84
CA ALA A 104 -13.67 9.08 15.89
C ALA A 104 -14.77 9.75 16.72
N TYR A 105 -15.78 9.00 17.17
CA TYR A 105 -16.84 9.46 18.08
C TYR A 105 -16.62 9.02 19.54
N HIS A 106 -15.56 8.25 19.81
CA HIS A 106 -15.02 7.98 21.14
C HIS A 106 -13.71 8.75 21.33
#